data_AF-A0A520GL95-F1
#
_entry.id   AF-A0A520GL95-F1
#
_cell.length_a   1.000
_cell.length_b   1.000
_cell.length_c   1.000
_cell.angle_alpha   90.00
_cell.angle_beta   90.00
_cell.angle_gamma   90.00
#
_symmetry.space_group_name_H-M   'P 1'
#
loop_
_entity.id
_entity.type
_entity.pdbx_description
1 polymer ?
#
loop_
_entity_poly.entity_id
_entity_poly.type
_entity_poly.pdbx_seq_one_letter_code
_entity_poly.pdbx_strand_id
1 'polypeptide(L)'
;MENPAPVPAVETGDQALVRGLLLQGPMLTVLSTRQLRYEIDAGHLCVLALPMEGRQRQIGLTTRTGASLSAAALALIEQIRKSAQHS
;
A
#
# COMPACT_ATOMS: atom_id res chain seq x y z
N MET A 1 22.52 -14.10 17.18
CA MET A 1 21.28 -14.61 17.79
C MET A 1 20.18 -14.40 16.76
N GLU A 2 19.55 -15.46 16.29
CA GLU A 2 18.40 -15.36 15.40
C GLU A 2 17.22 -14.82 16.22
N ASN A 3 16.65 -13.66 15.85
CA ASN A 3 15.46 -13.13 16.51
C ASN A 3 14.22 -13.78 15.86
N PRO A 4 13.29 -14.39 16.61
CA PRO A 4 12.09 -14.96 16.01
C PRO A 4 11.30 -13.90 15.25
N ALA A 5 10.64 -14.32 14.16
CA ALA A 5 9.78 -13.44 13.39
C ALA A 5 8.65 -12.87 14.27
N PRO A 6 8.26 -11.59 14.07
CA PRO A 6 7.19 -10.98 14.86
C PRO A 6 5.86 -11.70 14.62
N VAL A 7 5.12 -11.95 15.70
CA VAL A 7 3.75 -12.51 15.65
C VAL A 7 2.76 -11.33 15.53
N PRO A 8 1.84 -11.35 14.56
CA PRO A 8 0.86 -10.28 14.41
C PRO A 8 -0.11 -10.28 15.61
N ALA A 9 -0.27 -9.12 16.25
CA ALA A 9 -1.28 -8.93 17.29
C ALA A 9 -2.70 -8.84 16.72
N VAL A 10 -2.84 -8.33 15.49
CA VAL A 10 -4.08 -8.20 14.74
C VAL A 10 -3.79 -8.47 13.26
N GLU A 11 -4.71 -9.17 12.59
CA GLU A 11 -4.71 -9.36 11.14
C GLU A 11 -6.01 -8.80 10.54
N THR A 12 -5.90 -7.89 9.56
CA THR A 12 -7.06 -7.27 8.91
C THR A 12 -6.71 -6.79 7.51
N GLY A 13 -7.70 -6.85 6.60
CA GLY A 13 -7.64 -6.21 5.28
C GLY A 13 -8.25 -4.81 5.24
N ASP A 14 -8.82 -4.31 6.35
CA ASP A 14 -9.52 -3.02 6.41
C ASP A 14 -8.55 -1.88 6.74
N GLN A 15 -8.37 -0.97 5.78
CA GLN A 15 -7.45 0.17 5.91
C GLN A 15 -7.94 1.22 6.93
N ALA A 16 -9.24 1.40 7.13
CA ALA A 16 -9.77 2.31 8.14
C ALA A 16 -9.46 1.77 9.55
N LEU A 17 -9.61 0.44 9.74
CA LEU A 17 -9.25 -0.21 10.99
C LEU A 17 -7.74 -0.12 11.26
N VAL A 18 -6.89 -0.36 10.25
CA VAL A 18 -5.43 -0.18 10.38
C VAL A 18 -5.07 1.24 10.84
N ARG A 19 -5.68 2.27 10.24
CA ARG A 19 -5.45 3.66 10.67
C ARG A 19 -5.83 3.89 12.13
N GLY A 20 -7.05 3.49 12.52
CA GLY A 20 -7.52 3.66 13.89
C GLY A 20 -6.60 2.97 14.88
N LEU A 21 -6.15 1.75 14.57
CA LEU A 21 -5.20 1.01 15.37
C LEU A 21 -3.86 1.76 15.53
N LEU A 22 -3.26 2.21 14.43
CA LEU A 22 -1.97 2.92 14.46
C LEU A 22 -2.03 4.25 15.22
N LEU A 23 -3.15 4.97 15.13
CA LEU A 23 -3.32 6.27 15.79
C LEU A 23 -3.60 6.17 17.29
N GLN A 24 -4.15 5.04 17.75
CA GLN A 24 -4.64 4.91 19.12
C GLN A 24 -3.78 4.02 20.02
N GLY A 25 -2.89 3.18 19.45
CA GLY A 25 -2.14 2.18 20.23
C GLY A 25 -0.70 1.99 19.79
N PRO A 26 0.09 1.21 20.57
CA PRO A 26 1.51 0.94 20.30
C PRO A 26 1.65 -0.13 19.20
N MET A 27 1.11 0.14 18.01
CA MET A 27 1.15 -0.77 16.88
C MET A 27 2.08 -0.25 15.78
N LEU A 28 2.68 -1.20 15.06
CA LEU A 28 3.42 -0.96 13.84
C LEU A 28 2.94 -1.94 12.77
N THR A 29 3.15 -1.58 11.52
CA THR A 29 2.81 -2.44 10.39
C THR A 29 3.66 -2.08 9.18
N VAL A 30 3.70 -2.98 8.20
CA VAL A 30 4.38 -2.79 6.92
C VAL A 30 3.32 -2.57 5.85
N LEU A 31 3.26 -1.35 5.31
CA LEU A 31 2.34 -0.99 4.23
C LEU A 31 2.93 0.13 3.36
N SER A 32 2.23 0.50 2.29
CA SER A 32 2.64 1.66 1.48
C SER A 32 2.41 2.95 2.24
N THR A 33 3.45 3.78 2.39
CA THR A 33 3.34 5.10 3.04
C THR A 33 2.31 6.01 2.36
N ARG A 34 2.04 5.81 1.07
CA ARG A 34 1.00 6.55 0.33
C ARG A 34 -0.39 6.38 0.95
N GLN A 35 -0.68 5.23 1.56
CA GLN A 35 -1.98 4.96 2.20
C GLN A 35 -2.19 5.78 3.48
N LEU A 36 -1.12 6.30 4.09
CA LEU A 36 -1.12 7.05 5.35
C LEU A 36 -0.48 8.44 5.19
N ARG A 37 -0.43 8.96 3.96
CA ARG A 37 0.28 10.20 3.63
C ARG A 37 -0.19 11.36 4.51
N TYR A 38 -1.49 11.54 4.67
CA TYR A 38 -2.06 12.65 5.45
C TYR A 38 -1.63 12.59 6.91
N GLU A 39 -1.67 11.41 7.52
CA GLU A 39 -1.30 11.20 8.92
C GLU A 39 0.21 11.40 9.14
N ILE A 40 1.03 10.99 8.17
CA ILE A 40 2.49 11.20 8.20
C ILE A 40 2.84 12.68 8.03
N ASP A 41 2.25 13.34 7.03
CA ASP A 41 2.52 14.75 6.74
C ASP A 41 2.03 15.67 7.87
N ALA A 42 0.96 15.28 8.56
CA ALA A 42 0.47 15.96 9.78
C ALA A 42 1.27 15.62 11.05
N GLY A 43 2.24 14.69 10.98
CA GLY A 43 3.07 14.28 12.11
C GLY A 43 2.38 13.36 13.12
N HIS A 44 1.21 12.81 12.81
CA HIS A 44 0.51 11.84 13.66
C HIS A 44 1.15 10.45 13.60
N LEU A 45 1.73 10.09 12.46
CA LEU A 45 2.46 8.84 12.25
C LEU A 45 3.86 9.13 11.73
N CYS A 46 4.79 8.22 12.00
CA CYS A 46 6.14 8.30 11.45
C CYS A 46 6.53 7.00 10.75
N VAL A 47 7.41 7.12 9.76
CA VAL A 47 8.03 5.96 9.10
C VAL A 47 9.25 5.56 9.89
N LEU A 48 9.31 4.30 10.32
CA LEU A 48 10.50 3.76 10.99
C LEU A 48 11.59 3.52 9.94
N ALA A 49 12.81 4.04 10.20
CA ALA A 49 13.97 3.88 9.34
C ALA A 49 14.58 2.48 9.46
N LEU A 50 13.81 1.45 9.10
CA LEU A 50 14.22 0.06 9.11
C LEU A 50 14.53 -0.40 7.68
N PRO A 51 15.69 -1.02 7.42
CA PRO A 51 16.01 -1.54 6.10
C PRO A 51 15.03 -2.66 5.74
N MET A 52 14.30 -2.46 4.64
CA MET A 52 13.33 -3.43 4.13
C MET A 52 13.70 -3.86 2.72
N GLU A 53 14.73 -4.71 2.64
CA GLU A 53 15.20 -5.29 1.38
C GLU A 53 14.14 -6.23 0.76
N GLY A 54 14.00 -6.18 -0.57
CA GLY A 54 13.19 -7.13 -1.34
C GLY A 54 11.67 -6.90 -1.34
N ARG A 55 11.16 -5.75 -0.86
CA ARG A 55 9.69 -5.53 -0.73
C ARG A 55 9.15 -4.35 -1.52
N GLN A 56 9.45 -4.30 -2.82
CA GLN A 56 8.70 -3.45 -3.75
C GLN A 56 7.60 -4.25 -4.44
N ARG A 57 6.35 -3.98 -4.05
CA ARG A 57 5.19 -4.54 -4.73
C ARG A 57 4.97 -3.83 -6.06
N GLN A 58 4.99 -4.56 -7.16
CA GLN A 58 4.53 -4.03 -8.45
C GLN A 58 3.00 -3.88 -8.42
N ILE A 59 2.53 -2.67 -8.70
CA ILE A 59 1.10 -2.37 -8.90
C ILE A 59 0.86 -2.26 -10.39
N GLY A 60 -0.12 -3.00 -10.90
CA GLY A 60 -0.40 -3.08 -12.33
C GLY A 60 -1.87 -3.35 -12.62
N LEU A 61 -2.18 -3.48 -13.91
CA LEU A 61 -3.50 -3.81 -14.39
C LEU A 61 -3.52 -5.28 -14.83
N THR A 62 -4.52 -6.02 -14.37
CA THR A 62 -4.74 -7.42 -14.75
C THR A 62 -5.94 -7.50 -15.68
N THR A 63 -5.77 -8.17 -16.81
CA THR A 63 -6.85 -8.46 -17.77
C THR A 63 -6.95 -9.96 -17.98
N ARG A 64 -8.15 -10.46 -18.29
CA ARG A 64 -8.31 -11.85 -18.73
C ARG A 64 -7.57 -12.06 -20.06
N THR A 65 -6.84 -13.16 -20.19
CA THR A 65 -6.23 -13.56 -21.47
C THR A 65 -7.30 -13.64 -22.56
N GLY A 66 -7.04 -13.01 -23.71
CA GLY A 66 -8.00 -12.94 -24.82
C GLY A 66 -9.20 -11.99 -24.57
N ALA A 67 -9.13 -11.10 -23.58
CA ALA A 67 -10.15 -10.08 -23.39
C ALA A 67 -10.22 -9.15 -24.61
N SER A 68 -11.40 -9.06 -25.24
CA SER A 68 -11.71 -8.00 -26.21
C SER A 68 -12.16 -6.76 -25.45
N LEU A 69 -11.22 -5.84 -25.23
CA LEU A 69 -11.49 -4.57 -24.55
C LEU A 69 -12.07 -3.56 -25.54
N SER A 70 -13.10 -2.82 -25.11
CA SER A 70 -13.65 -1.73 -25.90
C SER A 70 -12.63 -0.58 -26.05
N ALA A 71 -12.81 0.26 -27.07
CA ALA A 71 -11.98 1.45 -27.24
C ALA A 71 -12.01 2.37 -25.99
N ALA A 72 -13.16 2.47 -25.33
CA ALA A 72 -13.30 3.23 -24.08
C ALA A 72 -12.48 2.63 -22.93
N ALA A 73 -12.48 1.29 -22.78
CA ALA A 73 -11.68 0.62 -21.76
C ALA A 73 -10.17 0.82 -21.98
N LEU A 74 -9.71 0.73 -23.24
CA LEU A 74 -8.32 0.99 -23.61
C LEU A 74 -7.93 2.45 -23.32
N ALA A 75 -8.80 3.40 -23.68
CA ALA A 75 -8.58 4.81 -23.38
C ALA A 75 -8.46 5.07 -21.87
N LEU A 76 -9.31 4.45 -21.06
CA LEU A 76 -9.23 4.55 -19.59
C LEU A 76 -7.93 3.97 -19.05
N ILE A 77 -7.52 2.78 -19.52
CA ILE A 77 -6.25 2.14 -19.12
C ILE A 77 -5.07 3.08 -19.41
N GLU A 78 -5.09 3.75 -20.55
CA GLU A 78 -4.03 4.69 -20.91
C GLU A 78 -3.99 5.91 -19.98
N GLN A 79 -5.16 6.44 -19.59
CA GLN A 79 -5.21 7.53 -18.60
C GLN A 79 -4.73 7.08 -17.22
N ILE A 80 -5.07 5.87 -16.78
CA ILE A 80 -4.55 5.31 -15.52
C ILE A 80 -3.02 5.23 -15.55
N ARG A 81 -2.44 4.76 -16.66
CA ARG A 81 -0.97 4.69 -16.83
C ARG A 81 -0.31 6.06 -16.74
N LYS A 82 -0.87 7.08 -17.40
CA LYS A 82 -0.37 8.46 -17.33
C LYS A 82 -0.40 9.02 -15.91
N SER A 83 -1.48 8.79 -15.17
CA SER A 83 -1.59 9.24 -13.77
C SER A 83 -0.61 8.51 -12.84
N ALA A 84 -0.31 7.24 -13.10
CA ALA A 84 0.61 6.45 -12.28
C ALA A 84 2.09 6.89 -12.41
N GLN A 85 2.47 7.57 -13.49
CA GLN A 85 3.85 8.06 -13.71
C GLN A 85 4.19 9.32 -12.89
N HIS A 86 3.19 10.07 -12.40
CA HIS A 86 3.36 11.36 -11.73
C HIS A 86 3.29 11.26 -10.19
N SER A 87 3.68 10.12 -9.63
CA SER A 87 3.18 9.61 -8.35
C SER A 87 4.28 9.11 -7.44
#